data_AF-A0A427ACW5-F1
#
_entry.id   AF-A0A427ACW5-F1
#
_cell.length_a   1.000
_cell.length_b   1.000
_cell.length_c   1.000
_cell.angle_alpha   90.00
_cell.angle_beta   90.00
_cell.angle_gamma   90.00
#
_symmetry.space_group_name_H-M   'P 1'
#
loop_
_entity.id
_entity.type
_entity.pdbx_description
1 polymer ?
#
loop_
_entity_poly.entity_id
_entity_poly.type
_entity_poly.pdbx_seq_one_letter_code
_entity_poly.pdbx_strand_id
1 'polypeptide(L)'
;MTGTLKWEIVHVPGEPEVSLEVSTVNVFASKIEPKLANKIARQLNQVCPLENLRHVKRVRKRTVEGNVELSVILCLSDEYEKDAEAIPRGIHQLISDYNLCPYNEKVAKYAARSKEEWEEQCKLWPTSYHPPTK
;
A
#
# COMPACT_ATOMS: atom_id res chain seq x y z
N MET A 1 -9.43 -62.19 -14.92
CA MET A 1 -8.37 -61.35 -15.51
C MET A 1 -8.41 -60.01 -14.80
N THR A 2 -7.55 -59.82 -13.80
CA THR A 2 -7.50 -58.62 -12.96
C THR A 2 -6.62 -57.58 -13.63
N GLY A 3 -7.20 -56.49 -14.14
CA GLY A 3 -6.47 -55.38 -14.71
C GLY A 3 -5.79 -54.57 -13.60
N THR A 4 -4.46 -54.58 -13.58
CA THR A 4 -3.66 -53.74 -12.69
C THR A 4 -3.73 -52.29 -13.19
N LEU A 5 -4.40 -51.41 -12.44
CA LEU A 5 -4.38 -49.97 -12.73
C LEU A 5 -2.95 -49.45 -12.54
N LYS A 6 -2.33 -49.05 -13.65
CA LYS A 6 -0.99 -48.47 -13.70
C LYS A 6 -1.11 -46.98 -13.39
N TRP A 7 -0.70 -46.58 -12.20
CA TRP A 7 -0.58 -45.15 -11.88
C TRP A 7 0.64 -44.56 -12.58
N GLU A 8 0.46 -43.39 -13.17
CA GLU A 8 1.51 -42.63 -13.85
C GLU A 8 1.74 -41.31 -13.11
N ILE A 9 3.01 -40.99 -12.84
CA ILE A 9 3.41 -39.74 -12.20
C ILE A 9 3.52 -38.69 -13.31
N VAL A 10 2.53 -37.80 -13.39
CA VAL A 10 2.57 -36.65 -14.28
C VAL A 10 3.35 -35.53 -13.58
N HIS A 11 4.52 -35.18 -14.10
CA HIS A 11 5.24 -33.99 -13.70
C HIS A 11 4.46 -32.76 -14.19
N VAL A 12 3.72 -32.11 -13.30
CA VAL A 12 3.18 -30.77 -13.55
C VAL A 12 4.38 -29.82 -13.46
N PRO A 13 4.71 -29.06 -14.52
CA PRO A 13 5.71 -28.01 -14.43
C PRO A 13 5.34 -27.11 -13.26
N GLY A 14 6.26 -26.89 -12.31
CA GLY A 14 6.04 -25.91 -11.25
C GLY A 14 5.61 -24.60 -11.89
N GLU A 15 4.65 -23.89 -11.27
CA GLU A 15 4.28 -22.56 -11.72
C GLU A 15 5.57 -21.76 -11.97
N PRO A 16 5.73 -21.11 -13.14
CA PRO A 16 6.92 -20.32 -13.42
C PRO A 16 7.10 -19.38 -12.25
N GLU A 17 8.34 -19.26 -11.73
CA GLU A 17 8.67 -18.37 -10.61
C GLU A 17 7.94 -17.05 -10.83
N VAL A 18 6.87 -16.84 -10.07
CA VAL A 18 6.00 -15.69 -10.29
C VAL A 18 6.88 -14.52 -9.96
N SER A 19 7.26 -13.74 -10.98
CA SER A 19 8.04 -12.53 -10.79
C SER A 19 7.41 -11.79 -9.62
N LEU A 20 8.17 -11.61 -8.54
CA LEU A 20 7.74 -10.88 -7.35
C LEU A 20 7.59 -9.37 -7.64
N GLU A 21 7.46 -8.99 -8.92
CA GLU A 21 7.15 -7.66 -9.37
C GLU A 21 5.87 -7.17 -8.69
N VAL A 22 6.07 -6.41 -7.62
CA VAL A 22 5.00 -5.75 -6.89
C VAL A 22 4.37 -4.73 -7.84
N SER A 23 3.14 -5.02 -8.28
CA SER A 23 2.33 -4.03 -8.98
C SER A 23 2.15 -2.80 -8.08
N THR A 24 2.52 -1.62 -8.57
CA THR A 24 2.45 -0.37 -7.79
C THR A 24 1.46 0.63 -8.38
N VAL A 25 1.03 1.56 -7.54
CA VAL A 25 0.28 2.77 -7.91
C VAL A 25 0.94 3.98 -7.26
N ASN A 26 0.78 5.17 -7.84
CA ASN A 26 1.33 6.39 -7.26
C ASN A 26 0.34 7.01 -6.27
N VAL A 27 0.88 7.55 -5.18
CA VAL A 27 0.14 8.29 -4.16
C VAL A 27 0.85 9.60 -3.81
N PHE A 28 0.08 10.60 -3.40
CA PHE A 28 0.63 11.77 -2.75
C PHE A 28 0.80 11.45 -1.26
N ALA A 29 2.00 11.63 -0.75
CA ALA A 29 2.32 11.49 0.67
C ALA A 29 2.94 12.78 1.22
N SER A 30 2.88 12.98 2.54
CA SER A 30 3.60 14.09 3.20
C SER A 30 4.24 13.61 4.48
N LYS A 31 5.38 14.22 4.84
CA LYS A 31 5.90 14.13 6.21
C LYS A 31 4.94 14.84 7.16
N ILE A 32 4.84 14.33 8.38
CA ILE A 32 3.97 14.87 9.43
C ILE A 32 4.62 14.77 10.80
N GLU A 33 4.22 15.66 11.71
CA GLU A 33 4.62 15.56 13.10
C GLU A 33 3.93 14.38 13.81
N PRO A 34 4.65 13.62 14.66
CA PRO A 34 4.07 12.52 15.43
C PRO A 34 2.82 12.89 16.24
N LYS A 35 2.78 14.09 16.79
CA LYS A 35 1.65 14.59 17.60
C LYS A 35 0.36 14.77 16.80
N LEU A 36 0.49 15.02 15.49
CA LEU A 36 -0.64 15.31 14.60
C LEU A 36 -1.13 14.08 13.84
N ALA A 37 -0.37 12.97 13.86
CA ALA A 37 -0.63 11.81 13.01
C ALA A 37 -2.04 11.23 13.14
N ASN A 38 -2.52 11.01 14.36
CA ASN A 38 -3.87 10.47 14.57
C ASN A 38 -4.96 11.44 14.08
N LYS A 39 -4.77 12.74 14.27
CA LYS A 39 -5.74 13.76 13.86
C LYS A 39 -5.80 13.86 12.34
N ILE A 40 -4.65 14.01 11.69
CA ILE A 40 -4.52 14.09 10.23
C ILE A 40 -5.08 12.82 9.59
N ALA A 41 -4.67 11.62 10.04
CA ALA A 41 -5.14 10.36 9.48
C ALA A 41 -6.66 10.17 9.59
N ARG A 42 -7.28 10.61 10.71
CA ARG A 42 -8.74 10.56 10.88
C ARG A 42 -9.47 11.50 9.92
N GLN A 43 -9.01 12.75 9.80
CA GLN A 43 -9.61 13.71 8.87
C GLN A 43 -9.46 13.24 7.42
N LEU A 44 -8.27 12.74 7.06
CA LEU A 44 -7.99 12.16 5.75
C LEU A 44 -8.92 10.99 5.42
N ASN A 45 -9.20 10.10 6.36
CA ASN A 45 -10.14 8.99 6.15
C ASN A 45 -11.59 9.47 5.93
N GLN A 46 -11.96 10.66 6.40
CA GLN A 46 -13.29 11.24 6.17
C GLN A 46 -13.38 11.91 4.80
N VAL A 47 -12.35 12.65 4.38
CA VAL A 47 -12.38 13.45 3.15
C VAL A 47 -11.91 12.69 1.91
N CYS A 48 -11.05 11.69 2.09
CA CYS A 48 -10.48 10.89 1.00
C CYS A 48 -10.10 9.50 1.54
N PRO A 49 -11.06 8.59 1.72
CA PRO A 49 -10.78 7.21 2.12
C PRO A 49 -10.00 6.47 1.03
N LEU A 50 -9.09 5.59 1.45
CA LEU A 50 -8.28 4.76 0.54
C LEU A 50 -9.00 3.46 0.18
N GLU A 51 -10.17 3.54 -0.46
CA GLU A 51 -11.05 2.39 -0.66
C GLU A 51 -10.41 1.24 -1.45
N ASN A 52 -9.62 1.58 -2.47
CA ASN A 52 -8.90 0.62 -3.31
C ASN A 52 -7.55 0.17 -2.71
N LEU A 53 -7.15 0.74 -1.57
CA LEU A 53 -5.85 0.49 -0.92
C LEU A 53 -6.02 0.18 0.59
N ARG A 54 -7.09 -0.52 0.98
CA ARG A 54 -7.37 -0.86 2.40
C ARG A 54 -6.28 -1.71 3.06
N HIS A 55 -5.49 -2.45 2.26
CA HIS A 55 -4.33 -3.18 2.75
C HIS A 55 -3.15 -2.27 3.07
N VAL A 56 -3.08 -1.06 2.51
CA VAL A 56 -1.99 -0.10 2.76
C VAL A 56 -2.27 0.68 4.03
N LYS A 57 -1.29 0.75 4.95
CA LYS A 57 -1.45 1.57 6.15
C LYS A 57 -1.41 3.05 5.78
N ARG A 58 -2.32 3.87 6.32
CA ARG A 58 -2.36 5.32 6.02
C ARG A 58 -1.07 6.05 6.44
N VAL A 59 -0.46 5.63 7.54
CA VAL A 59 0.73 6.25 8.14
C VAL A 59 1.89 5.26 8.11
N ARG A 60 3.06 5.74 7.66
CA ARG A 60 4.34 5.03 7.71
C ARG A 60 5.23 5.68 8.76
N LYS A 61 5.86 4.84 9.58
CA LYS A 61 6.94 5.22 10.49
C LYS A 61 8.27 4.76 9.89
N ARG A 62 9.26 5.64 9.83
CA ARG A 62 10.66 5.29 9.55
C ARG A 62 11.55 5.78 10.70
N THR A 63 12.69 5.11 10.87
CA THR A 63 13.77 5.59 11.73
C THR A 63 14.93 5.99 10.83
N VAL A 64 15.31 7.27 10.86
CA VAL A 64 16.42 7.83 10.05
C VAL A 64 17.42 8.42 11.04
N GLU A 65 18.65 7.89 11.07
CA GLU A 65 19.72 8.37 11.97
C GLU A 65 19.30 8.45 13.44
N GLY A 66 18.47 7.49 13.90
CA GLY A 66 17.94 7.45 15.27
C GLY A 66 16.70 8.32 15.52
N ASN A 67 16.30 9.16 14.57
CA ASN A 67 15.10 9.99 14.65
C ASN A 67 13.89 9.27 14.03
N VAL A 68 12.73 9.40 14.67
CA VAL A 68 11.47 8.85 14.16
C VAL A 68 10.82 9.87 13.22
N GLU A 69 10.67 9.49 11.96
CA GLU A 69 9.90 10.24 10.97
C GLU A 69 8.57 9.55 10.68
N LEU A 70 7.49 10.34 10.62
CA LEU A 70 6.20 9.87 10.15
C LEU A 70 5.87 10.48 8.79
N SER A 71 5.26 9.66 7.93
CA SER A 71 4.66 10.10 6.68
C SER A 71 3.25 9.56 6.57
N VAL A 72 2.38 10.29 5.88
CA VAL A 72 0.98 9.92 5.68
C VAL A 72 0.63 10.00 4.21
N ILE A 73 -0.19 9.06 3.73
CA ILE A 73 -0.78 9.11 2.39
C ILE A 73 -1.95 10.10 2.40
N LEU A 74 -1.94 11.06 1.48
CA LEU A 74 -2.99 12.06 1.31
C LEU A 74 -4.11 11.51 0.41
N CYS A 75 -3.76 11.08 -0.80
CA CYS A 75 -4.68 10.50 -1.80
C CYS A 75 -3.89 9.71 -2.87
N LEU A 76 -4.62 8.99 -3.74
CA LEU A 76 -4.05 8.38 -4.95
C LEU A 76 -3.63 9.47 -5.94
N SER A 77 -2.43 9.38 -6.53
CA SER A 77 -2.00 10.36 -7.55
C SER A 77 -2.59 10.04 -8.91
N ASP A 78 -2.68 8.75 -9.26
CA ASP A 78 -3.09 8.26 -10.58
C ASP A 78 -4.52 8.71 -10.95
N GLU A 79 -5.38 8.98 -9.96
CA GLU A 79 -6.73 9.53 -10.16
C GLU A 79 -6.72 11.00 -10.60
N TYR A 80 -5.65 11.74 -10.32
CA TYR A 80 -5.57 13.20 -10.48
C TYR A 80 -4.38 13.64 -11.36
N GLU A 81 -3.62 12.71 -11.96
CA GLU A 81 -2.49 13.03 -12.85
C GLU A 81 -2.88 13.93 -14.03
N LYS A 82 -4.15 13.91 -14.45
CA LYS A 82 -4.64 14.73 -15.57
C LYS A 82 -5.20 16.09 -15.13
N ASP A 83 -5.52 16.27 -13.86
CA ASP A 83 -6.10 17.49 -13.33
C ASP A 83 -5.81 17.63 -11.82
N ALA A 84 -4.87 18.52 -11.48
CA ALA A 84 -4.52 18.79 -10.08
C ALA A 84 -5.67 19.44 -9.30
N GLU A 85 -6.64 20.08 -9.98
CA GLU A 85 -7.85 20.63 -9.35
C GLU A 85 -8.87 19.54 -8.98
N ALA A 86 -8.67 18.30 -9.48
CA ALA A 86 -9.50 17.16 -9.12
C ALA A 86 -9.16 16.58 -7.73
N ILE A 87 -8.04 16.99 -7.12
CA ILE A 87 -7.76 16.65 -5.72
C ILE A 87 -8.91 17.17 -4.85
N PRO A 88 -9.50 16.35 -3.96
CA PRO A 88 -10.64 16.77 -3.16
C PRO A 88 -10.32 18.04 -2.36
N ARG A 89 -11.22 19.03 -2.37
CA ARG A 89 -11.06 20.30 -1.61
C ARG A 89 -10.66 20.08 -0.14
N GLY A 90 -11.16 19.01 0.48
CA GLY A 90 -10.78 18.63 1.84
C GLY A 90 -9.28 18.34 2.00
N ILE A 91 -8.62 17.80 0.99
CA ILE A 91 -7.16 17.57 0.98
C ILE A 91 -6.40 18.88 0.87
N HIS A 92 -6.81 19.81 -0.01
CA HIS A 92 -6.19 21.14 -0.10
C HIS A 92 -6.27 21.90 1.24
N GLN A 93 -7.43 21.83 1.91
CA GLN A 93 -7.58 22.43 3.24
C GLN A 93 -6.62 21.82 4.25
N LEU A 94 -6.50 20.48 4.28
CA LEU A 94 -5.56 19.81 5.19
C LEU A 94 -4.10 20.13 4.88
N ILE A 95 -3.73 20.28 3.61
CA ILE A 95 -2.39 20.71 3.22
C ILE A 95 -2.09 22.10 3.80
N SER A 96 -3.03 23.03 3.68
CA SER A 96 -2.89 24.39 4.23
C SER A 96 -2.89 24.40 5.76
N ASP A 97 -3.82 23.69 6.41
CA ASP A 97 -3.99 23.71 7.87
C ASP A 97 -2.78 23.17 8.63
N TYR A 98 -2.07 22.22 8.03
CA TYR A 98 -0.95 21.52 8.65
C TYR A 98 0.39 21.79 7.96
N ASN A 99 0.45 22.73 7.01
CA ASN A 99 1.63 23.02 6.19
C ASN A 99 2.28 21.74 5.64
N LEU A 100 1.46 20.87 5.04
CA LEU A 100 1.95 19.63 4.46
C LEU A 100 2.74 19.92 3.18
N CYS A 101 3.75 19.09 2.91
CA CYS A 101 4.54 19.14 1.69
C CYS A 101 4.33 17.84 0.91
N PRO A 102 3.31 17.77 0.03
CA PRO A 102 3.04 16.57 -0.77
C PRO A 102 4.22 16.20 -1.66
N TYR A 103 4.51 14.90 -1.75
CA TYR A 103 5.46 14.30 -2.68
C TYR A 103 4.89 13.00 -3.24
N ASN A 104 5.34 12.61 -4.44
CA ASN A 104 4.95 11.35 -5.05
C ASN A 104 5.66 10.17 -4.39
N GLU A 105 4.91 9.11 -4.13
CA GLU A 105 5.40 7.86 -3.56
C GLU A 105 4.70 6.68 -4.23
N LYS A 106 5.36 5.50 -4.22
CA LYS A 106 4.77 4.27 -4.74
C LYS A 106 4.31 3.35 -3.61
N VAL A 107 3.13 2.77 -3.76
CA VAL A 107 2.58 1.77 -2.84
C VAL A 107 2.10 0.54 -3.60
N ALA A 108 2.01 -0.59 -2.91
CA ALA A 108 1.51 -1.83 -3.47
C ALA A 108 0.04 -1.67 -3.90
N LYS A 109 -0.25 -2.02 -5.16
CA LYS A 109 -1.59 -1.93 -5.75
C LYS A 109 -2.56 -2.95 -5.16
N TYR A 110 -2.07 -4.14 -4.85
CA TYR A 110 -2.88 -5.26 -4.36
C TYR A 110 -2.38 -5.74 -2.99
N ALA A 111 -3.28 -6.35 -2.23
CA ALA A 111 -2.91 -7.04 -0.99
C ALA A 111 -2.04 -8.27 -1.31
N ALA A 112 -1.01 -8.50 -0.50
CA ALA A 112 -0.13 -9.64 -0.63
C ALA A 112 -0.87 -10.98 -0.49
N ARG A 113 -0.51 -11.94 -1.34
CA ARG A 113 -1.01 -13.32 -1.34
C ARG A 113 -0.11 -14.27 -0.56
N SER A 114 1.15 -13.91 -0.38
CA SER A 114 2.13 -14.65 0.41
C SER A 114 2.85 -13.75 1.41
N LYS A 115 3.58 -14.37 2.34
CA LYS A 115 4.40 -13.65 3.31
C LYS A 115 5.56 -12.95 2.61
N GLU A 116 6.17 -13.62 1.64
CA GLU A 116 7.29 -13.11 0.84
C GLU A 116 6.85 -11.88 0.04
N GLU A 117 5.67 -11.92 -0.59
CA GLU A 117 5.11 -10.76 -1.27
C GLU A 117 4.84 -9.61 -0.29
N TRP A 118 4.32 -9.90 0.90
CA TRP A 118 4.07 -8.89 1.93
C TRP A 118 5.37 -8.20 2.39
N GLU A 119 6.44 -8.96 2.56
CA GLU A 119 7.76 -8.44 2.92
C GLU A 119 8.30 -7.49 1.84
N GLU A 120 8.18 -7.85 0.54
CA GLU A 120 8.55 -6.97 -0.57
C GLU A 120 7.69 -5.70 -0.62
N GLN A 121 6.37 -5.82 -0.44
CA GLN A 121 5.46 -4.67 -0.39
C GLN A 121 5.83 -3.70 0.75
N CYS A 122 6.19 -4.24 1.93
CA CYS A 122 6.56 -3.45 3.10
C CYS A 122 7.86 -2.65 2.93
N LYS A 123 8.73 -3.01 1.96
CA LYS A 123 9.89 -2.18 1.58
C LYS A 123 9.48 -0.86 0.95
N LEU A 124 8.36 -0.82 0.23
CA LEU A 124 7.81 0.38 -0.39
C LEU A 124 7.02 1.20 0.65
N TRP A 125 5.98 0.59 1.20
CA TRP A 125 5.11 1.19 2.19
C TRP A 125 4.47 0.09 3.04
N PRO A 126 4.30 0.28 4.35
CA PRO A 126 3.75 -0.77 5.20
C PRO A 126 2.33 -1.16 4.80
N THR A 127 2.11 -2.45 4.61
CA THR A 127 0.79 -3.05 4.34
C THR A 127 0.39 -3.99 5.49
N SER A 128 -0.89 -4.33 5.53
CA SER A 128 -1.47 -5.33 6.45
C SER A 128 -1.54 -6.67 5.74
N TYR A 129 -1.06 -7.73 6.40
CA TYR A 129 -1.16 -9.11 5.92
C TYR A 129 -2.03 -9.92 6.88
N HIS A 130 -3.08 -10.53 6.33
CA HIS A 130 -3.96 -11.43 7.05
C HIS A 130 -3.88 -12.78 6.34
N PRO A 131 -3.06 -13.72 6.83
CA PRO A 131 -2.99 -15.05 6.22
C PRO A 131 -4.38 -15.69 6.26
N PRO A 132 -4.79 -16.42 5.21
CA PRO A 132 -6.05 -17.16 5.24
C PRO A 132 -6.03 -18.12 6.44
N THR A 133 -6.99 -17.96 7.35
CA THR A 133 -7.27 -18.99 8.34
C THR A 133 -7.72 -20.23 7.60
N LYS A 134 -6.95 -21.31 7.73
CA LYS A 134 -7.28 -22.65 7.21
C LYS A 134 -8.61 -23.15 7.75
#